data_AF-A0A7Y5HHP8-F1
#
_entry.id   AF-A0A7Y5HHP8-F1
#
_cell.length_a   1.000
_cell.length_b   1.000
_cell.length_c   1.000
_cell.angle_alpha   90.00
_cell.angle_beta   90.00
_cell.angle_gamma   90.00
#
_symmetry.space_group_name_H-M   'P 1'
#
loop_
_entity.id
_entity.type
_entity.pdbx_description
1 polymer ?
#
loop_
_entity_poly.entity_id
_entity_poly.type
_entity_poly.pdbx_seq_one_letter_code
_entity_poly.pdbx_strand_id
1 'polypeptide(L)'
;MAAAPAHRWRFARLGGFDQVRLETAEDFARLDQLDQKLWAALACPAKGLEIDERTLALVDADGDGRIRAPEVLAALKWAGARLKDLACLREGSDVLPLDRIAADREEGKAILASARQVLKGHGKADAPAISLADVLDTAKSFAATSLNGDGIIIAESAADDATRRVLSEIVDCLGPVADRSGKPGADQAKVEAFFAEAAALVAWEEKGAADPALSPLGAG
;
A
#
# COMPACT_ATOMS: atom_id res chain seq x y z
N MET A 1 13.06 -3.38 38.74
CA MET A 1 11.86 -3.70 37.94
C MET A 1 11.68 -5.20 38.02
N ALA A 2 10.52 -5.69 38.47
CA ALA A 2 10.24 -7.12 38.47
C ALA A 2 10.21 -7.62 37.02
N ALA A 3 10.91 -8.71 36.72
CA ALA A 3 10.82 -9.35 35.41
C ALA A 3 9.37 -9.76 35.15
N ALA A 4 8.86 -9.50 33.95
CA ALA A 4 7.54 -9.98 33.56
C ALA A 4 7.50 -11.51 33.71
N PRO A 5 6.40 -12.09 34.21
CA PRO A 5 6.31 -13.54 34.40
C PRO A 5 6.49 -14.27 33.06
N ALA A 6 7.28 -15.35 33.09
CA ALA A 6 7.52 -16.20 31.93
C ALA A 6 6.19 -16.72 31.35
N HIS A 7 6.05 -16.69 30.03
CA HIS A 7 4.86 -17.20 29.35
C HIS A 7 4.72 -18.70 29.55
N ARG A 8 3.51 -19.18 29.85
CA ARG A 8 3.26 -20.60 30.06
C ARG A 8 2.77 -21.25 28.78
N TRP A 9 3.70 -21.84 28.03
CA TRP A 9 3.40 -22.61 26.82
C TRP A 9 2.61 -23.89 27.14
N ARG A 10 1.61 -24.17 26.31
CA ARG A 10 0.84 -25.42 26.35
C ARG A 10 1.30 -26.32 25.21
N PHE A 11 1.34 -27.62 25.47
CA PHE A 11 1.82 -28.61 24.51
C PHE A 11 0.75 -29.66 24.25
N ALA A 12 0.73 -30.20 23.03
CA ALA A 12 0.01 -31.41 22.67
C ALA A 12 0.98 -32.44 22.12
N ARG A 13 0.68 -33.72 22.40
CA ARG A 13 1.43 -34.81 21.80
C ARG A 13 0.83 -35.18 20.45
N LEU A 14 1.61 -35.00 19.39
CA LEU A 14 1.22 -35.30 18.01
C LEU A 14 2.33 -36.11 17.35
N GLY A 15 2.00 -37.30 16.83
CA GLY A 15 2.97 -38.17 16.16
C GLY A 15 4.17 -38.59 17.02
N GLY A 16 4.04 -38.61 18.34
CA GLY A 16 5.11 -38.97 19.28
C GLY A 16 5.93 -37.79 19.81
N PHE A 17 5.79 -36.59 19.24
CA PHE A 17 6.49 -35.36 19.61
C PHE A 17 5.57 -34.39 20.37
N ASP A 18 6.17 -33.55 21.21
CA ASP A 18 5.45 -32.47 21.90
C ASP A 18 5.47 -31.20 21.03
N GLN A 19 4.29 -30.79 20.59
CA GLN A 19 4.09 -29.60 19.76
C GLN A 19 3.43 -28.49 20.58
N VAL A 20 3.95 -27.26 20.45
CA VAL A 20 3.35 -26.09 21.10
C VAL A 20 1.94 -25.82 20.55
N ARG A 21 1.00 -25.47 21.43
CA ARG A 21 -0.34 -25.03 21.09
C ARG A 21 -0.40 -23.51 21.08
N LEU A 22 -0.73 -22.93 19.93
CA LEU A 22 -0.98 -21.50 19.77
C LEU A 22 -2.49 -21.27 19.74
N GLU A 23 -3.08 -20.93 20.88
CA GLU A 23 -4.54 -20.85 21.00
C GLU A 23 -5.02 -19.49 21.53
N THR A 24 -4.18 -18.72 22.22
CA THR A 24 -4.53 -17.42 22.82
C THR A 24 -3.84 -16.27 22.13
N ALA A 25 -4.39 -15.06 22.26
CA ALA A 25 -3.73 -13.84 21.80
C ALA A 25 -2.34 -13.66 22.43
N GLU A 26 -2.17 -14.09 23.68
CA GLU A 26 -0.89 -14.02 24.38
C GLU A 26 0.15 -15.00 23.80
N ASP A 27 -0.28 -16.19 23.36
CA ASP A 27 0.59 -17.15 22.67
C ASP A 27 1.20 -16.53 21.40
N PHE A 28 0.38 -15.80 20.62
CA PHE A 28 0.86 -15.08 19.43
C PHE A 28 1.74 -13.88 19.79
N ALA A 29 1.36 -13.10 20.80
CA ALA A 29 2.07 -11.88 21.19
C ALA A 29 3.46 -12.15 21.76
N ARG A 30 3.71 -13.36 22.29
CA ARG A 30 4.97 -13.79 22.88
C ARG A 30 5.69 -14.87 22.07
N LEU A 31 5.29 -15.10 20.82
CA LEU A 31 5.87 -16.16 19.98
C LEU A 31 7.37 -15.95 19.74
N ASP A 32 7.86 -14.71 19.81
CA ASP A 32 9.28 -14.34 19.74
C ASP A 32 10.12 -14.89 20.91
N GLN A 33 9.47 -15.26 22.02
CA GLN A 33 10.11 -15.85 23.20
C GLN A 33 10.13 -17.38 23.17
N LEU A 34 9.45 -18.01 22.20
CA LEU A 34 9.45 -19.46 22.05
C LEU A 34 10.80 -19.94 21.52
N ASP A 35 11.41 -20.92 22.18
CA ASP A 35 12.64 -21.55 21.68
C ASP A 35 12.40 -22.11 20.27
N GLN A 36 13.24 -21.71 19.31
CA GLN A 36 13.15 -22.12 17.92
C GLN A 36 13.15 -23.65 17.74
N LYS A 37 13.73 -24.42 18.68
CA LYS A 37 13.73 -25.89 18.68
C LYS A 37 12.33 -26.50 18.83
N LEU A 38 11.37 -25.72 19.32
CA LEU A 38 9.98 -26.16 19.51
C LEU A 38 9.10 -25.87 18.28
N TRP A 39 9.66 -25.28 17.22
CA TRP A 39 8.94 -25.04 15.96
C TRP A 39 8.88 -26.33 15.14
N ALA A 40 7.69 -26.64 14.63
CA ALA A 40 7.46 -27.87 13.86
C ALA A 40 8.19 -27.86 12.51
N ALA A 41 8.47 -26.69 11.93
CA ALA A 41 9.16 -26.54 10.66
C ALA A 41 10.07 -25.30 10.67
N LEU A 42 11.21 -25.40 9.98
CA LEU A 42 12.13 -24.28 9.77
C LEU A 42 11.74 -23.41 8.57
N ALA A 43 10.97 -23.98 7.64
CA ALA A 43 10.43 -23.31 6.47
C ALA A 43 9.10 -23.99 6.07
N CYS A 44 8.11 -23.19 5.72
CA CYS A 44 6.79 -23.61 5.28
C CYS A 44 6.56 -23.13 3.84
N PRO A 45 6.07 -23.95 2.90
CA PRO A 45 5.80 -23.49 1.54
C PRO A 45 4.71 -22.40 1.54
N ALA A 46 4.88 -21.35 0.76
CA ALA A 46 3.88 -20.29 0.60
C ALA A 46 2.69 -20.69 -0.32
N LYS A 47 2.65 -21.95 -0.78
CA LYS A 47 1.65 -22.49 -1.73
C LYS A 47 1.24 -23.91 -1.36
N GLY A 48 0.06 -24.33 -1.82
CA GLY A 48 -0.44 -25.70 -1.63
C GLY A 48 -0.82 -26.03 -0.18
N LEU A 49 -1.07 -25.00 0.64
CA LEU A 49 -1.64 -25.12 1.96
C LEU A 49 -3.14 -24.82 1.90
N GLU A 50 -3.90 -25.25 2.92
CA GLU A 50 -5.32 -24.89 3.09
C GLU A 50 -5.46 -23.45 3.65
N ILE A 51 -4.63 -22.52 3.16
CA ILE A 51 -4.60 -21.11 3.53
C ILE A 51 -4.51 -20.30 2.22
N ASP A 52 -5.16 -19.15 2.18
CA ASP A 52 -5.12 -18.25 1.02
C ASP A 52 -3.68 -17.88 0.63
N GLU A 53 -3.30 -18.19 -0.62
CA GLU A 53 -1.94 -18.00 -1.12
C GLU A 53 -1.53 -16.53 -1.17
N ARG A 54 -2.49 -15.61 -1.38
CA ARG A 54 -2.18 -14.17 -1.38
C ARG A 54 -1.78 -13.69 0.00
N THR A 55 -2.45 -14.18 1.04
CA THR A 55 -2.09 -13.92 2.43
C THR A 55 -0.70 -14.48 2.74
N LEU A 56 -0.38 -15.69 2.29
CA LEU A 56 0.96 -16.28 2.47
C LEU A 56 2.04 -15.47 1.72
N ALA A 57 1.75 -14.99 0.52
CA ALA A 57 2.65 -14.13 -0.25
C ALA A 57 2.92 -12.76 0.41
N LEU A 58 2.00 -12.26 1.26
CA LEU A 58 2.24 -11.05 2.06
C LEU A 58 3.16 -11.31 3.26
N VAL A 59 3.27 -12.56 3.70
CA VAL A 59 4.17 -12.96 4.79
C VAL A 59 5.56 -13.30 4.27
N ASP A 60 5.65 -13.91 3.08
CA ASP A 60 6.89 -14.18 2.34
C ASP A 60 7.55 -12.86 1.88
N ALA A 61 8.42 -12.32 2.72
CA ALA A 61 8.95 -10.98 2.58
C ALA A 61 10.09 -10.90 1.54
N ASP A 62 10.78 -12.01 1.29
CA ASP A 62 11.85 -12.09 0.29
C ASP A 62 11.39 -12.68 -1.06
N GLY A 63 10.20 -13.29 -1.09
CA GLY A 63 9.58 -13.82 -2.30
C GLY A 63 10.18 -15.14 -2.79
N ASP A 64 10.89 -15.88 -1.92
CA ASP A 64 11.49 -17.18 -2.25
C ASP A 64 10.46 -18.33 -2.28
N GLY A 65 9.20 -18.05 -1.91
CA GLY A 65 8.11 -19.00 -1.83
C GLY A 65 8.12 -19.85 -0.55
N ARG A 66 8.91 -19.46 0.47
CA ARG A 66 9.06 -20.19 1.74
C ARG A 66 9.01 -19.24 2.93
N ILE A 67 8.02 -19.44 3.76
CA ILE A 67 7.82 -18.68 4.99
C ILE A 67 8.64 -19.31 6.13
N ARG A 68 9.44 -18.49 6.81
CA ARG A 68 10.32 -18.87 7.93
C ARG A 68 9.91 -18.15 9.20
N ALA A 69 10.45 -18.58 10.33
CA ALA A 69 10.12 -18.01 11.64
C ALA A 69 10.27 -16.48 11.72
N PRO A 70 11.35 -15.85 11.20
CA PRO A 70 11.49 -14.39 11.25
C PRO A 70 10.34 -13.64 10.57
N GLU A 71 9.80 -14.20 9.48
CA GLU A 71 8.71 -13.58 8.71
C GLU A 71 7.37 -13.71 9.43
N VAL A 72 7.11 -14.87 10.04
CA VAL A 72 5.94 -15.06 10.90
C VAL A 72 5.99 -14.10 12.09
N LEU A 73 7.15 -13.96 12.74
CA LEU A 73 7.34 -13.04 13.86
C LEU A 73 7.16 -11.58 13.42
N ALA A 74 7.67 -11.21 12.24
CA ALA A 74 7.49 -9.89 11.66
C ALA A 74 6.01 -9.59 11.38
N ALA A 75 5.27 -10.55 10.80
CA ALA A 75 3.83 -10.43 10.54
C ALA A 75 3.02 -10.25 11.84
N LEU A 76 3.33 -11.03 12.88
CA LEU A 76 2.68 -10.91 14.19
C LEU A 76 2.99 -9.57 14.86
N LYS A 77 4.24 -9.10 14.79
CA LYS A 77 4.62 -7.77 15.28
C LYS A 77 3.89 -6.65 14.53
N TRP A 78 3.81 -6.78 13.20
CA TRP A 78 3.08 -5.83 12.35
C TRP A 78 1.60 -5.75 12.71
N ALA A 79 0.96 -6.90 12.91
CA ALA A 79 -0.43 -7.01 13.34
C ALA A 79 -0.61 -6.46 14.76
N GLY A 80 0.30 -6.79 15.68
CA GLY A 80 0.28 -6.34 17.06
C GLY A 80 0.43 -4.82 17.22
N ALA A 81 1.15 -4.15 16.33
CA ALA A 81 1.22 -2.67 16.33
C ALA A 81 -0.12 -2.01 15.94
N ARG A 82 -0.98 -2.72 15.21
CA ARG A 82 -2.20 -2.19 14.58
C ARG A 82 -3.49 -2.62 15.27
N LEU A 83 -3.50 -3.78 15.91
CA LEU A 83 -4.66 -4.39 16.55
C LEU A 83 -4.59 -4.24 18.07
N LYS A 84 -5.75 -4.14 18.73
CA LYS A 84 -5.84 -4.09 20.20
C LYS A 84 -5.27 -5.36 20.83
N ASP A 85 -5.57 -6.50 20.22
CA ASP A 85 -5.05 -7.81 20.55
C ASP A 85 -4.99 -8.70 19.29
N LEU A 86 -4.27 -9.83 19.38
CA LEU A 86 -4.12 -10.78 18.28
C LEU A 86 -5.19 -11.88 18.26
N ALA A 87 -6.24 -11.80 19.08
CA ALA A 87 -7.27 -12.84 19.16
C ALA A 87 -8.03 -12.99 17.84
N CYS A 88 -8.22 -11.90 17.10
CA CYS A 88 -8.93 -11.92 15.82
C CYS A 88 -8.22 -12.75 14.74
N LEU A 89 -6.90 -12.96 14.83
CA LEU A 89 -6.17 -13.81 13.87
C LEU A 89 -6.61 -15.27 13.93
N ARG A 90 -7.17 -15.71 15.06
CA ARG A 90 -7.69 -17.08 15.25
C ARG A 90 -9.08 -17.27 14.63
N GLU A 91 -9.84 -16.19 14.46
CA GLU A 91 -11.21 -16.27 13.98
C GLU A 91 -11.25 -16.67 12.49
N GLY A 92 -10.15 -16.47 11.75
CA GLY A 92 -10.06 -16.84 10.33
C GLY A 92 -11.11 -16.13 9.46
N SER A 93 -11.62 -15.00 9.93
CA SER A 93 -12.65 -14.23 9.22
C SER A 93 -12.01 -13.34 8.17
N ASP A 94 -12.71 -13.19 7.05
CA ASP A 94 -12.45 -12.20 6.02
C ASP A 94 -12.96 -10.79 6.41
N VAL A 95 -13.48 -10.62 7.63
CA VAL A 95 -14.01 -9.36 8.16
C VAL A 95 -13.22 -8.93 9.39
N LEU A 96 -12.80 -7.66 9.40
CA LEU A 96 -12.15 -7.01 10.54
C LEU A 96 -13.08 -5.94 11.14
N PRO A 97 -13.60 -6.13 12.36
CA PRO A 97 -14.31 -5.09 13.09
C PRO A 97 -13.39 -3.88 13.36
N LEU A 98 -13.88 -2.67 13.09
CA LEU A 98 -13.09 -1.44 13.25
C LEU A 98 -12.72 -1.16 14.70
N ASP A 99 -13.52 -1.66 15.65
CA ASP A 99 -13.25 -1.55 17.08
C ASP A 99 -12.11 -2.45 17.57
N ARG A 100 -11.65 -3.42 16.76
CA ARG A 100 -10.47 -4.24 17.05
C ARG A 100 -9.16 -3.55 16.70
N ILE A 101 -9.21 -2.45 15.94
CA ILE A 101 -8.04 -1.65 15.59
C ILE A 101 -7.61 -0.78 16.78
N ALA A 102 -6.31 -0.73 17.06
CA ALA A 102 -5.70 0.03 18.15
C ALA A 102 -5.60 1.52 17.80
N ALA A 103 -6.72 2.26 17.89
CA ALA A 103 -6.78 3.70 17.58
C ALA A 103 -5.96 4.59 18.54
N ASP A 104 -5.43 4.02 19.63
CA ASP A 104 -4.51 4.65 20.56
C ASP A 104 -3.05 4.66 20.06
N ARG A 105 -2.74 3.86 19.02
CA ARG A 105 -1.39 3.73 18.42
C ARG A 105 -1.36 4.40 17.05
N GLU A 106 -0.21 4.97 16.68
CA GLU A 106 -0.05 5.68 15.41
C GLU A 106 -0.35 4.78 14.20
N GLU A 107 0.20 3.56 14.20
CA GLU A 107 -0.03 2.57 13.14
C GLU A 107 -1.51 2.15 13.07
N GLY A 108 -2.16 1.99 14.22
CA GLY A 108 -3.58 1.66 14.30
C GLY A 108 -4.49 2.80 13.82
N LYS A 109 -4.19 4.05 14.17
CA LYS A 109 -4.91 5.23 13.64
C LYS A 109 -4.82 5.30 12.12
N ALA A 110 -3.63 5.07 11.56
CA ALA A 110 -3.41 5.13 10.11
C ALA A 110 -4.24 4.07 9.37
N ILE A 111 -4.24 2.82 9.85
CA ILE A 111 -5.05 1.78 9.20
C ILE A 111 -6.55 1.96 9.44
N LEU A 112 -6.97 2.51 10.58
CA LEU A 112 -8.38 2.81 10.85
C LEU A 112 -8.90 3.91 9.92
N ALA A 113 -8.11 4.98 9.72
CA ALA A 113 -8.45 6.03 8.78
C ALA A 113 -8.56 5.48 7.35
N SER A 114 -7.61 4.62 6.95
CA SER A 114 -7.62 3.94 5.65
C SER A 114 -8.85 3.05 5.47
N ALA A 115 -9.20 2.25 6.48
CA ALA A 115 -10.38 1.39 6.46
C ALA A 115 -11.68 2.19 6.32
N ARG A 116 -11.81 3.30 7.07
CA ARG A 116 -12.96 4.20 6.95
C ARG A 116 -13.05 4.86 5.57
N GLN A 117 -11.91 5.22 4.98
CA GLN A 117 -11.88 5.80 3.63
C GLN A 117 -12.31 4.78 2.58
N VAL A 118 -11.83 3.53 2.68
CA VAL A 118 -12.28 2.40 1.84
C VAL A 118 -13.80 2.24 1.93
N LEU A 119 -14.33 2.13 3.15
CA LEU A 119 -15.76 1.97 3.39
C LEU A 119 -16.59 3.14 2.85
N LYS A 120 -16.12 4.38 3.04
CA LYS A 120 -16.74 5.58 2.47
C LYS A 120 -16.77 5.52 0.93
N GLY A 121 -15.68 5.07 0.30
CA GLY A 121 -15.60 4.88 -1.15
C GLY A 121 -16.64 3.89 -1.70
N HIS A 122 -17.06 2.93 -0.89
CA HIS A 122 -18.11 1.96 -1.22
C HIS A 122 -19.52 2.38 -0.76
N GLY A 123 -19.70 3.61 -0.28
CA GLY A 123 -20.98 4.08 0.26
C GLY A 123 -21.37 3.46 1.61
N LYS A 124 -20.43 2.83 2.31
CA LYS A 124 -20.61 2.13 3.60
C LYS A 124 -19.97 2.89 4.76
N ALA A 125 -20.06 4.22 4.78
CA ALA A 125 -19.32 5.07 5.72
C ALA A 125 -19.55 4.72 7.21
N ASP A 126 -20.75 4.25 7.56
CA ASP A 126 -21.15 3.91 8.93
C ASP A 126 -20.97 2.41 9.27
N ALA A 127 -20.38 1.62 8.37
CA ALA A 127 -20.17 0.21 8.62
C ALA A 127 -19.20 -0.02 9.81
N PRO A 128 -19.54 -0.92 10.76
CA PRO A 128 -18.73 -1.16 11.95
C PRO A 128 -17.51 -2.06 11.69
N ALA A 129 -17.40 -2.63 10.49
CA ALA A 129 -16.36 -3.56 10.09
C ALA A 129 -16.01 -3.38 8.60
N ILE A 130 -14.80 -3.79 8.23
CA ILE A 130 -14.30 -3.82 6.86
C ILE A 130 -14.03 -5.27 6.44
N SER A 131 -14.43 -5.65 5.23
CA SER A 131 -14.13 -6.98 4.67
C SER A 131 -12.91 -6.96 3.75
N LEU A 132 -12.31 -8.13 3.53
CA LEU A 132 -11.27 -8.31 2.52
C LEU A 132 -11.78 -7.93 1.12
N ALA A 133 -13.04 -8.22 0.82
CA ALA A 133 -13.67 -7.83 -0.44
C ALA A 133 -13.71 -6.29 -0.61
N ASP A 134 -14.06 -5.54 0.45
CA ASP A 134 -14.05 -4.07 0.40
C ASP A 134 -12.65 -3.53 0.05
N VAL A 135 -11.60 -4.11 0.64
CA VAL A 135 -10.20 -3.71 0.39
C VAL A 135 -9.76 -4.06 -1.03
N LEU A 136 -10.03 -5.29 -1.48
CA LEU A 136 -9.64 -5.75 -2.82
C LEU A 136 -10.36 -4.99 -3.93
N ASP A 137 -11.63 -4.62 -3.72
CA ASP A 137 -12.35 -3.81 -4.71
C ASP A 137 -11.93 -2.34 -4.65
N THR A 138 -11.56 -1.79 -3.49
CA THR A 138 -10.94 -0.46 -3.47
C THR A 138 -9.60 -0.44 -4.18
N ALA A 139 -8.75 -1.46 -4.07
CA ALA A 139 -7.50 -1.49 -4.83
C ALA A 139 -7.74 -1.35 -6.35
N LYS A 140 -8.83 -1.94 -6.87
CA LYS A 140 -9.25 -1.77 -8.27
C LYS A 140 -9.82 -0.37 -8.54
N SER A 141 -10.68 0.13 -7.66
CA SER A 141 -11.35 1.43 -7.84
C SER A 141 -10.44 2.63 -7.62
N PHE A 142 -9.44 2.53 -6.73
CA PHE A 142 -8.47 3.58 -6.45
C PHE A 142 -7.45 3.71 -7.58
N ALA A 143 -7.08 2.60 -8.24
CA ALA A 143 -6.30 2.69 -9.47
C ALA A 143 -7.05 3.46 -10.58
N ALA A 144 -8.39 3.51 -10.53
CA ALA A 144 -9.22 4.22 -11.49
C ALA A 144 -9.54 5.68 -11.12
N THR A 145 -9.12 6.18 -9.95
CA THR A 145 -9.31 7.59 -9.60
C THR A 145 -8.27 8.46 -10.32
N SER A 146 -8.64 9.71 -10.63
CA SER A 146 -7.76 10.66 -11.32
C SER A 146 -6.58 11.15 -10.46
N LEU A 147 -6.61 10.92 -9.15
CA LEU A 147 -5.52 11.24 -8.22
C LEU A 147 -5.20 9.99 -7.40
N ASN A 148 -4.64 8.97 -8.06
CA ASN A 148 -4.35 7.67 -7.46
C ASN A 148 -2.96 7.60 -6.77
N GLY A 149 -2.17 8.69 -6.83
CA GLY A 149 -0.91 8.84 -6.10
C GLY A 149 0.28 8.10 -6.70
N ASP A 150 0.26 7.79 -7.99
CA ASP A 150 1.41 7.23 -8.72
C ASP A 150 2.38 8.28 -9.28
N GLY A 151 2.06 9.57 -9.10
CA GLY A 151 2.87 10.69 -9.59
C GLY A 151 2.60 11.06 -11.04
N ILE A 152 1.59 10.45 -11.68
CA ILE A 152 1.12 10.78 -13.02
C ILE A 152 -0.16 11.61 -12.90
N ILE A 153 -0.23 12.70 -13.65
CA ILE A 153 -1.44 13.54 -13.74
C ILE A 153 -2.06 13.38 -15.12
N ILE A 154 -3.36 13.06 -15.14
CA ILE A 154 -4.16 12.87 -16.36
C ILE A 154 -5.08 14.07 -16.58
N ALA A 155 -5.60 14.22 -17.80
CA ALA A 155 -6.51 15.31 -18.15
C ALA A 155 -7.74 15.39 -17.22
N GLU A 156 -8.22 14.25 -16.73
CA GLU A 156 -9.35 14.15 -15.81
C GLU A 156 -9.00 14.51 -14.35
N SER A 157 -7.71 14.70 -14.02
CA SER A 157 -7.26 15.20 -12.73
C SER A 157 -7.43 16.73 -12.61
N ALA A 158 -7.57 17.42 -13.74
CA ALA A 158 -7.69 18.88 -13.79
C ALA A 158 -9.07 19.37 -13.32
N ALA A 159 -9.06 20.37 -12.43
CA ALA A 159 -10.27 20.99 -11.88
C ALA A 159 -10.97 21.95 -12.86
N ASP A 160 -10.24 22.45 -13.85
CA ASP A 160 -10.72 23.41 -14.84
C ASP A 160 -10.20 23.07 -16.26
N ASP A 161 -10.88 23.62 -17.27
CA ASP A 161 -10.62 23.32 -18.68
C ASP A 161 -9.27 23.88 -19.16
N ALA A 162 -8.76 24.96 -18.56
CA ALA A 162 -7.48 25.53 -18.95
C ALA A 162 -6.33 24.61 -18.51
N THR A 163 -6.37 24.15 -17.26
CA THR A 163 -5.42 23.16 -16.74
C THR A 163 -5.48 21.86 -17.54
N ARG A 164 -6.69 21.39 -17.89
CA ARG A 164 -6.87 20.20 -18.73
C ARG A 164 -6.19 20.33 -20.09
N ARG A 165 -6.36 21.49 -20.73
CA ARG A 165 -5.77 21.77 -22.04
C ARG A 165 -4.24 21.77 -21.99
N VAL A 166 -3.65 22.43 -20.99
CA VAL A 166 -2.19 22.43 -20.82
C VAL A 166 -1.67 21.00 -20.63
N LEU A 167 -2.36 20.16 -19.87
CA LEU A 167 -1.96 18.75 -19.71
C LEU A 167 -2.03 17.97 -21.01
N SER A 168 -3.08 18.17 -21.82
CA SER A 168 -3.15 17.58 -23.16
C SER A 168 -1.98 18.03 -24.04
N GLU A 169 -1.64 19.33 -24.03
CA GLU A 169 -0.52 19.87 -24.81
C GLU A 169 0.83 19.29 -24.36
N ILE A 170 1.06 19.13 -23.04
CA ILE A 170 2.27 18.46 -22.51
C ILE A 170 2.37 17.03 -23.04
N VAL A 171 1.27 16.27 -22.98
CA VAL A 171 1.23 14.87 -23.43
C VAL A 171 1.44 14.77 -24.95
N ASP A 172 0.84 15.67 -25.73
CA ASP A 172 0.98 15.70 -27.19
C ASP A 172 2.41 16.08 -27.62
N CYS A 173 3.07 16.99 -26.91
CA CYS A 173 4.43 17.43 -27.23
C CYS A 173 5.52 16.45 -26.76
N LEU A 174 5.43 15.92 -25.54
CA LEU A 174 6.51 15.15 -24.90
C LEU A 174 6.22 13.64 -24.82
N GLY A 175 5.04 13.21 -25.27
CA GLY A 175 4.58 11.83 -25.24
C GLY A 175 3.98 11.42 -23.88
N PRO A 176 3.04 10.46 -23.88
CA PRO A 176 2.33 10.06 -22.69
C PRO A 176 3.17 9.19 -21.74
N VAL A 177 2.88 9.31 -20.45
CA VAL A 177 3.22 8.31 -19.43
C VAL A 177 1.94 7.61 -19.01
N ALA A 178 1.99 6.28 -18.91
CA ALA A 178 0.83 5.52 -18.46
C ALA A 178 0.62 5.73 -16.96
N ASP A 179 -0.53 6.29 -16.60
CA ASP A 179 -1.06 6.30 -15.25
C ASP A 179 -1.48 4.87 -14.82
N ARG A 180 -1.60 4.62 -13.51
CA ARG A 180 -2.10 3.32 -12.97
C ARG A 180 -3.48 2.92 -13.49
N SER A 181 -4.31 3.87 -13.91
CA SER A 181 -5.59 3.60 -14.60
C SER A 181 -5.42 3.13 -16.06
N GLY A 182 -4.20 3.19 -16.59
CA GLY A 182 -3.88 2.92 -18.00
C GLY A 182 -4.08 4.11 -18.93
N LYS A 183 -4.53 5.26 -18.40
CA LYS A 183 -4.74 6.48 -19.18
C LYS A 183 -3.43 7.23 -19.43
N PRO A 184 -3.33 7.97 -20.55
CA PRO A 184 -2.16 8.80 -20.82
C PRO A 184 -2.15 10.04 -19.92
N GLY A 185 -1.00 10.31 -19.30
CA GLY A 185 -0.77 11.49 -18.48
C GLY A 185 0.69 11.97 -18.58
N ALA A 186 1.05 12.89 -17.69
CA ALA A 186 2.40 13.43 -17.58
C ALA A 186 2.95 13.23 -16.16
N ASP A 187 4.24 12.92 -16.05
CA ASP A 187 4.97 12.93 -14.79
C ASP A 187 5.53 14.33 -14.51
N GLN A 188 6.04 14.55 -13.29
CA GLN A 188 6.64 15.83 -12.90
C GLN A 188 7.76 16.27 -13.86
N ALA A 189 8.60 15.34 -14.32
CA ALA A 189 9.71 15.66 -15.21
C ALA A 189 9.24 16.23 -16.56
N LYS A 190 8.16 15.69 -17.14
CA LYS A 190 7.57 16.21 -18.38
C LYS A 190 6.91 17.56 -18.19
N VAL A 191 6.22 17.77 -17.07
CA VAL A 191 5.64 19.09 -16.75
C VAL A 191 6.75 20.14 -16.67
N GLU A 192 7.83 19.84 -15.95
CA GLU A 192 8.98 20.75 -15.82
C GLU A 192 9.68 21.00 -17.16
N ALA A 193 9.91 19.94 -17.96
CA ALA A 193 10.53 20.06 -19.27
C ALA A 193 9.70 20.92 -20.23
N PHE A 194 8.38 20.71 -20.30
CA PHE A 194 7.49 21.49 -21.16
C PHE A 194 7.55 22.99 -20.85
N PHE A 195 7.45 23.36 -19.58
CA PHE A 195 7.49 24.77 -19.19
C PHE A 195 8.89 25.39 -19.38
N ALA A 196 9.96 24.62 -19.18
CA ALA A 196 11.32 25.09 -19.45
C ALA A 196 11.54 25.36 -20.96
N GLU A 197 11.09 24.44 -21.82
CA GLU A 197 11.20 24.58 -23.28
C GLU A 197 10.29 25.69 -23.82
N ALA A 198 9.06 25.80 -23.31
CA ALA A 198 8.13 26.88 -23.66
C ALA A 198 8.72 28.26 -23.30
N ALA A 199 9.30 28.39 -22.11
CA ALA A 199 9.97 29.63 -21.69
C ALA A 199 11.18 29.96 -22.57
N ALA A 200 11.97 28.95 -22.95
CA ALA A 200 13.11 29.13 -23.85
C ALA A 200 12.68 29.59 -25.25
N LEU A 201 11.56 29.06 -25.76
CA LEU A 201 11.00 29.46 -27.06
C LEU A 201 10.51 30.91 -27.02
N VAL A 202 9.73 31.29 -26.00
CA VAL A 202 9.25 32.67 -25.83
C VAL A 202 10.43 33.64 -25.72
N ALA A 203 11.44 33.31 -24.92
CA ALA A 203 12.64 34.14 -24.79
C ALA A 203 13.42 34.27 -26.11
N TRP A 204 13.45 33.21 -26.92
CA TRP A 204 14.08 33.24 -28.24
C TRP A 204 13.30 34.15 -29.22
N GLU A 205 11.97 34.06 -29.24
CA GLU A 205 11.12 34.92 -30.09
C GLU A 205 11.21 36.40 -29.67
N GLU A 206 11.14 36.70 -28.38
CA GLU A 206 11.29 38.07 -27.85
C GLU A 206 12.65 38.66 -28.22
N LYS A 207 13.72 37.86 -28.15
CA LYS A 207 15.06 38.28 -28.55
C LYS A 207 15.13 38.56 -30.06
N GLY A 208 14.48 37.74 -30.88
CA GLY A 208 14.38 37.96 -32.33
C GLY A 208 13.58 39.22 -32.69
N ALA A 209 12.54 39.53 -31.93
CA ALA A 209 11.74 40.75 -32.12
C ALA A 209 12.49 42.02 -31.67
N ALA A 210 13.29 41.93 -30.61
CA ALA A 210 14.04 43.06 -30.05
C ALA A 210 15.32 43.40 -30.82
N ASP A 211 15.92 42.44 -31.54
CA ASP A 211 17.16 42.63 -32.30
C ASP A 211 16.93 42.48 -33.82
N PRO A 212 16.85 43.59 -34.57
CA PRO A 212 16.67 43.57 -36.02
C PRO A 212 17.78 42.81 -36.77
N ALA A 213 18.97 42.65 -36.18
CA ALA A 213 20.05 41.87 -36.79
C ALA A 213 19.77 40.35 -36.75
N LEU A 214 18.87 39.90 -35.87
CA LEU A 214 18.43 38.50 -35.76
C LEU A 214 17.18 38.19 -36.58
N SER A 215 16.58 39.18 -37.25
CA SER A 215 15.43 39.01 -38.15
C SER A 215 15.79 39.42 -39.60
N PRO A 216 16.56 38.59 -40.33
CA PRO A 216 17.03 38.93 -41.69
C PRO A 216 15.91 39.06 -42.74
N LEU A 217 14.68 38.66 -42.41
CA LEU A 217 13.50 38.78 -43.27
C LEU A 217 12.56 39.94 -42.86
N GLY A 218 12.85 40.66 -41.77
CA GLY A 218 11.99 41.73 -41.24
C GLY A 218 10.78 41.22 -40.45
N ALA A 219 10.07 42.13 -39.78
CA ALA A 219 8.87 41.79 -39.00
C ALA A 219 7.78 41.22 -39.91
N GLY A 220 7.48 39.93 -39.75
CA GLY A 220 6.35 39.24 -40.38
C GLY A 220 5.04 39.50 -39.64
#